data_AF-A0A9D8NM29-F1
#
_entry.id   AF-A0A9D8NM29-F1
#
_cell.length_a   1.000
_cell.length_b   1.000
_cell.length_c   1.000
_cell.angle_alpha   90.00
_cell.angle_beta   90.00
_cell.angle_gamma   90.00
#
_symmetry.space_group_name_H-M   'P 1'
#
loop_
_entity.id
_entity.type
_entity.pdbx_description
1 polymer ?
#
loop_
_entity_poly.entity_id
_entity_poly.type
_entity_poly.pdbx_seq_one_letter_code
_entity_poly.pdbx_strand_id
1 'polypeptide(L)'
;NANVDERYNIEKETEAACAYLLKAYAKYHDWMTVAASYNAGQGGISTRIEKQHQRSALNLWLPEETSRYMFRILTAKLMFENPSAFGFSLEPEDYYRYVPPRKTITVTEDIKNLPDFAAANGVSYFQLRNANLWLKELNLKVSGKKSYKIKIPAE
;
A
#
# COMPACT_ATOMS: atom_id res chain seq x y z
N ASN A 1 11.08 -13.70 -9.42
CA ASN A 1 11.66 -13.91 -8.07
C ASN A 1 10.57 -14.47 -7.18
N ALA A 2 10.66 -15.74 -6.79
CA ALA A 2 9.71 -16.34 -5.85
C ALA A 2 9.91 -15.80 -4.41
N ASN A 3 11.13 -15.38 -4.08
CA ASN A 3 11.57 -15.02 -2.74
C ASN A 3 11.22 -13.56 -2.34
N VAL A 4 10.79 -12.73 -3.30
CA VAL A 4 10.52 -11.30 -3.11
C VAL A 4 9.23 -10.90 -3.79
N ASP A 5 8.36 -10.24 -3.04
CA ASP A 5 7.15 -9.59 -3.55
C ASP A 5 7.08 -8.16 -3.02
N GLU A 6 7.50 -7.20 -3.86
CA GLU A 6 7.57 -5.78 -3.50
C GLU A 6 6.20 -5.16 -3.25
N ARG A 7 5.10 -5.87 -3.57
CA ARG A 7 3.74 -5.44 -3.21
C ARG A 7 3.42 -5.50 -1.73
N TYR A 8 4.32 -6.08 -0.94
CA TYR A 8 4.27 -5.99 0.51
C TYR A 8 5.29 -4.98 1.05
N ASN A 9 5.88 -4.15 0.20
CA ASN A 9 6.66 -3.00 0.63
C ASN A 9 5.70 -1.80 0.77
N ILE A 10 5.37 -1.46 2.01
CA ILE A 10 4.37 -0.45 2.34
C ILE A 10 4.71 0.89 1.68
N GLU A 11 5.97 1.33 1.73
CA GLU A 11 6.37 2.61 1.12
C GLU A 11 6.21 2.61 -0.40
N LYS A 12 6.75 1.59 -1.09
CA LYS A 12 6.69 1.51 -2.56
C LYS A 12 5.25 1.43 -3.06
N GLU A 13 4.42 0.62 -2.41
CA GLU A 13 3.02 0.50 -2.78
C GLU A 13 2.24 1.80 -2.52
N THR A 14 2.55 2.49 -1.42
CA THR A 14 1.92 3.79 -1.12
C THR A 14 2.31 4.84 -2.17
N GLU A 15 3.58 4.92 -2.55
CA GLU A 15 4.06 5.82 -3.60
C GLU A 15 3.38 5.52 -4.95
N ALA A 16 3.30 4.23 -5.33
CA ALA A 16 2.64 3.81 -6.56
C ALA A 16 1.14 4.14 -6.56
N ALA A 17 0.44 3.88 -5.45
CA ALA A 17 -0.96 4.22 -5.28
C ALA A 17 -1.21 5.73 -5.38
N CYS A 18 -0.41 6.54 -4.69
CA CYS A 18 -0.48 8.01 -4.76
C CYS A 18 -0.25 8.51 -6.19
N ALA A 19 0.76 7.99 -6.89
CA ALA A 19 1.03 8.36 -8.28
C ALA A 19 -0.16 8.02 -9.20
N TYR A 20 -0.79 6.85 -9.00
CA TYR A 20 -2.00 6.49 -9.73
C TYR A 20 -3.16 7.46 -9.47
N LEU A 21 -3.44 7.76 -8.19
CA LEU A 21 -4.53 8.64 -7.78
C LEU A 21 -4.37 10.05 -8.34
N LEU A 22 -3.16 10.61 -8.27
CA LEU A 22 -2.84 11.93 -8.85
C LEU A 22 -3.01 11.93 -10.37
N LYS A 23 -2.54 10.89 -11.07
CA LYS A 23 -2.73 10.75 -12.51
C LYS A 23 -4.21 10.64 -12.89
N ALA A 24 -4.99 9.87 -12.14
CA ALA A 24 -6.42 9.74 -12.36
C ALA A 24 -7.15 11.07 -12.10
N TYR A 25 -6.76 11.82 -11.05
CA TYR A 25 -7.35 13.11 -10.74
C TYR A 25 -7.05 14.15 -11.80
N ALA A 26 -5.82 14.17 -12.34
CA ALA A 26 -5.45 15.04 -13.46
C ALA A 26 -6.28 14.77 -14.73
N LYS A 27 -6.87 13.58 -14.85
CA LYS A 27 -7.77 13.21 -15.97
C LYS A 27 -9.23 13.54 -15.68
N TYR A 28 -9.74 13.17 -14.50
CA TYR A 28 -11.18 13.22 -14.21
C TYR A 28 -11.62 14.47 -13.46
N HIS A 29 -10.72 15.12 -12.71
CA HIS A 29 -11.02 16.25 -11.83
C HIS A 29 -12.18 15.99 -10.85
N ASP A 30 -12.42 14.73 -10.51
CA ASP A 30 -13.50 14.28 -9.61
C ASP A 30 -13.02 13.09 -8.78
N TRP A 31 -12.94 13.27 -7.46
CA TRP A 31 -12.39 12.24 -6.56
C TRP A 31 -13.23 10.97 -6.51
N MET A 32 -14.55 11.06 -6.70
CA MET A 32 -15.41 9.88 -6.73
C MET A 32 -15.14 9.03 -7.98
N THR A 33 -14.97 9.68 -9.13
CA THR A 33 -14.52 9.01 -10.37
C THR A 33 -13.11 8.44 -10.24
N VAL A 34 -12.20 9.13 -9.55
CA VAL A 34 -10.87 8.60 -9.24
C VAL A 34 -10.97 7.32 -8.42
N ALA A 35 -11.76 7.32 -7.34
CA ALA A 35 -11.96 6.14 -6.49
C ALA A 35 -12.57 4.96 -7.28
N ALA A 36 -13.62 5.21 -8.09
CA ALA A 36 -14.17 4.18 -8.97
C ALA A 36 -13.12 3.62 -9.93
N SER A 37 -12.27 4.49 -10.48
CA SER A 37 -11.21 4.07 -11.41
C SER A 37 -10.10 3.29 -10.73
N TYR A 38 -9.84 3.51 -9.44
CA TYR A 38 -8.87 2.73 -8.69
C TYR A 38 -9.32 1.27 -8.55
N ASN A 39 -10.61 1.04 -8.31
CA ASN A 39 -11.18 -0.31 -8.20
C ASN A 39 -11.42 -0.98 -9.58
N ALA A 40 -12.02 -0.28 -10.54
CA ALA A 40 -12.46 -0.86 -11.82
C ALA A 40 -11.53 -0.56 -13.02
N GLY A 41 -10.44 0.17 -12.80
CA GLY A 41 -9.51 0.62 -13.83
C GLY A 41 -9.98 1.86 -14.58
N GLN A 42 -9.04 2.74 -14.95
CA GLN A 42 -9.35 3.99 -15.66
C GLN A 42 -10.02 3.77 -17.02
N GLY A 43 -9.57 2.78 -17.79
CA GLY A 43 -10.16 2.47 -19.10
C GLY A 43 -11.64 2.09 -18.96
N GLY A 44 -11.96 1.18 -18.03
CA GLY A 44 -13.32 0.72 -17.78
C GLY A 44 -14.26 1.86 -17.35
N ILE A 45 -13.81 2.74 -16.45
CA ILE A 45 -14.59 3.90 -16.03
C ILE A 45 -14.78 4.89 -17.18
N SER A 46 -13.73 5.21 -17.95
CA SER A 46 -13.84 6.13 -19.09
C SER A 46 -14.83 5.64 -20.14
N THR A 47 -14.75 4.35 -20.51
CA THR A 47 -15.69 3.76 -21.47
C THR A 47 -17.14 3.83 -20.98
N ARG A 48 -17.38 3.68 -19.67
CA ARG A 48 -18.74 3.78 -19.11
C ARG A 48 -19.25 5.21 -19.06
N ILE A 49 -18.39 6.18 -18.71
CA ILE A 49 -18.67 7.62 -18.80
C ILE A 49 -19.15 7.97 -20.20
N GLU A 50 -18.41 7.56 -21.22
CA GLU A 50 -18.75 7.80 -22.62
C GLU A 50 -20.06 7.12 -23.02
N LYS A 51 -20.19 5.82 -22.76
CA LYS A 51 -21.38 5.03 -23.17
C LYS A 51 -22.68 5.44 -22.48
N GLN A 52 -22.59 5.95 -21.25
CA GLN A 52 -23.76 6.33 -20.46
C GLN A 52 -24.01 7.85 -20.47
N HIS A 53 -23.22 8.59 -21.24
CA HIS A 53 -23.30 10.06 -21.36
C HIS A 53 -23.27 10.78 -20.02
N GLN A 54 -22.41 10.31 -19.10
CA GLN A 54 -22.25 10.90 -17.77
C GLN A 54 -20.96 11.69 -17.66
N ARG A 55 -20.83 12.47 -16.59
CA ARG A 55 -19.60 13.22 -16.24
C ARG A 55 -18.90 12.71 -14.98
N SER A 56 -19.61 12.00 -14.11
CA SER A 56 -19.08 11.46 -12.85
C SER A 56 -19.50 10.00 -12.70
N ALA A 57 -18.64 9.22 -12.02
CA ALA A 57 -18.92 7.84 -11.66
C ALA A 57 -20.14 7.66 -10.75
N LEU A 58 -20.56 8.69 -10.02
CA LEU A 58 -21.76 8.62 -9.17
C LEU A 58 -23.05 8.41 -9.98
N ASN A 59 -23.08 8.89 -11.23
CA ASN A 59 -24.25 8.74 -12.10
C ASN A 59 -24.13 7.51 -13.03
N LEU A 60 -23.08 6.71 -12.88
CA LEU A 60 -22.90 5.52 -13.70
C LEU A 60 -23.65 4.32 -13.13
N TRP A 61 -24.26 3.55 -14.02
CA TRP A 61 -24.59 2.17 -13.77
C TRP A 61 -23.32 1.32 -13.72
N LEU A 62 -22.86 1.05 -12.50
CA LEU A 62 -21.67 0.27 -12.18
C LEU A 62 -22.04 -1.01 -11.42
N PRO A 63 -21.20 -2.06 -11.49
CA PRO A 63 -21.31 -3.21 -10.61
C PRO A 63 -21.30 -2.79 -9.13
N GLU A 64 -22.01 -3.55 -8.29
CA GLU A 64 -22.18 -3.23 -6.87
C GLU A 64 -20.86 -3.09 -6.12
N GLU A 65 -19.84 -3.86 -6.51
CA GLU A 65 -18.48 -3.75 -5.96
C GLU A 65 -17.92 -2.32 -6.08
N THR A 66 -17.87 -1.79 -7.30
CA THR A 66 -17.30 -0.46 -7.59
C THR A 66 -18.18 0.65 -7.03
N SER A 67 -19.50 0.52 -7.13
CA SER A 67 -20.44 1.50 -6.56
C SER A 67 -20.24 1.65 -5.05
N ARG A 68 -20.14 0.53 -4.31
CA ARG A 68 -19.88 0.57 -2.86
C ARG A 68 -18.46 1.00 -2.53
N TYR A 69 -17.48 0.65 -3.36
CA TYR A 69 -16.07 1.03 -3.12
C TYR A 69 -15.91 2.55 -2.96
N MET A 70 -16.55 3.33 -3.83
CA MET A 70 -16.54 4.80 -3.74
C MET A 70 -16.99 5.30 -2.36
N PHE A 71 -18.11 4.80 -1.85
CA PHE A 71 -18.63 5.21 -0.54
C PHE A 71 -17.81 4.65 0.62
N ARG A 72 -17.27 3.43 0.52
CA ARG A 72 -16.38 2.86 1.54
C ARG A 72 -15.12 3.71 1.74
N ILE A 73 -14.49 4.16 0.66
CA ILE A 73 -13.32 5.04 0.73
C ILE A 73 -13.70 6.42 1.28
N LEU A 74 -14.83 6.98 0.87
CA LEU A 74 -15.32 8.24 1.43
C LEU A 74 -15.59 8.12 2.94
N THR A 75 -16.24 7.05 3.39
CA THR A 75 -16.46 6.78 4.82
C THR A 75 -15.14 6.63 5.57
N ALA A 76 -14.19 5.86 5.04
CA ALA A 76 -12.87 5.71 5.67
C ALA A 76 -12.17 7.07 5.83
N LYS A 77 -12.19 7.92 4.79
CA LYS A 77 -11.64 9.28 4.84
C LYS A 77 -12.28 10.11 5.96
N LEU A 78 -13.61 10.15 6.00
CA LEU A 78 -14.34 10.93 7.01
C LEU A 78 -14.06 10.44 8.44
N MET A 79 -14.02 9.11 8.63
CA MET A 79 -13.67 8.51 9.92
C MET A 79 -12.25 8.86 10.37
N PHE A 80 -11.28 8.86 9.45
CA PHE A 80 -9.91 9.25 9.78
C PHE A 80 -9.75 10.75 10.04
N GLU A 81 -10.53 11.60 9.37
CA GLU A 81 -10.48 13.05 9.59
C GLU A 81 -11.13 13.50 10.90
N ASN A 82 -12.21 12.84 11.31
CA ASN A 82 -12.93 13.19 12.51
C ASN A 82 -13.52 11.94 13.19
N PRO A 83 -12.69 11.10 13.84
CA PRO A 83 -13.15 9.86 14.47
C PRO A 83 -14.19 10.10 15.57
N SER A 84 -14.10 11.23 16.29
CA SER A 84 -15.03 11.56 17.38
C SER A 84 -16.45 11.86 16.89
N ALA A 85 -16.61 12.41 15.68
CA ALA A 85 -17.93 12.57 15.06
C ALA A 85 -18.65 11.23 14.81
N PHE A 86 -17.92 10.11 14.82
CA PHE A 86 -18.45 8.76 14.67
C PHE A 86 -18.42 7.96 15.98
N GLY A 87 -18.21 8.63 17.13
CA GLY A 87 -18.24 8.01 18.45
C GLY A 87 -16.94 7.29 18.86
N PHE A 88 -15.84 7.49 18.13
CA PHE A 88 -14.53 6.96 18.52
C PHE A 88 -13.78 7.99 19.37
N SER A 89 -13.46 7.62 20.61
CA SER A 89 -12.51 8.34 21.46
C SER A 89 -11.18 7.61 21.38
N LEU A 90 -10.26 8.11 20.56
CA LEU A 90 -8.95 7.50 20.34
C LEU A 90 -7.90 8.25 21.15
N GLU A 91 -7.16 7.52 21.97
CA GLU A 91 -5.98 8.00 22.68
C GLU A 91 -4.72 7.75 21.82
N PRO A 92 -3.60 8.46 22.05
CA PRO A 92 -2.34 8.24 21.34
C PRO A 92 -1.88 6.78 21.31
N GLU A 93 -2.20 6.01 22.35
CA GLU A 93 -1.91 4.58 22.49
C GLU A 93 -2.71 3.67 21.56
N ASP A 94 -3.89 4.12 21.09
CA ASP A 94 -4.74 3.36 20.16
C ASP A 94 -4.18 3.40 18.73
N TYR A 95 -3.31 4.37 18.43
CA TYR A 95 -2.67 4.48 17.13
C TYR A 95 -1.46 3.56 17.03
N TYR A 96 -1.25 3.03 15.82
CA TYR A 96 -0.02 2.32 15.51
C TYR A 96 1.18 3.26 15.68
N ARG A 97 2.08 2.91 16.61
CA ARG A 97 3.33 3.64 16.81
C ARG A 97 4.27 3.34 15.65
N TYR A 98 4.69 4.39 14.95
CA TYR A 98 5.77 4.28 14.00
C TYR A 98 7.09 4.09 14.75
N VAL A 99 7.71 2.91 14.57
CA VAL A 99 9.05 2.62 15.08
C VAL A 99 10.01 2.69 13.90
N PRO A 100 10.87 3.72 13.81
CA PRO A 100 11.83 3.80 12.71
C PRO A 100 12.81 2.62 12.78
N PRO A 101 13.29 2.12 11.61
CA PRO A 101 14.32 1.10 11.62
C PRO A 101 15.60 1.67 12.23
N ARG A 102 16.23 0.89 13.13
CA ARG A 102 17.54 1.21 13.71
C ARG A 102 18.61 1.42 12.64
N LYS A 103 18.56 0.62 11.58
CA LYS A 103 19.40 0.79 10.39
C LYS A 103 18.74 0.18 9.16
N THR A 104 19.14 0.65 7.99
CA THR A 104 18.75 0.05 6.71
C THR A 104 20.01 -0.44 6.00
N ILE A 105 20.03 -1.72 5.63
CA ILE A 105 21.15 -2.35 4.96
C ILE A 105 20.80 -2.51 3.48
N THR A 106 21.65 -1.99 2.60
CA THR A 106 21.55 -2.27 1.16
C THR A 106 22.23 -3.60 0.87
N VAL A 107 21.48 -4.53 0.30
CA VAL A 107 21.91 -5.88 -0.03
C VAL A 107 21.98 -6.02 -1.55
N THR A 108 23.17 -6.35 -2.04
CA THR A 108 23.48 -6.56 -3.46
C THR A 108 23.82 -8.02 -3.78
N GLU A 109 23.92 -8.87 -2.77
CA GLU A 109 24.29 -10.28 -2.89
C GLU A 109 23.26 -11.19 -2.21
N ASP A 110 23.24 -12.47 -2.60
CA ASP A 110 22.33 -13.46 -2.03
C ASP A 110 22.53 -13.63 -0.52
N ILE A 111 21.41 -13.68 0.22
CA ILE A 111 21.40 -14.10 1.63
C ILE A 111 20.85 -15.52 1.69
N LYS A 112 21.72 -16.49 1.99
CA LYS A 112 21.35 -17.91 2.06
C LYS A 112 20.41 -18.24 3.23
N ASN A 113 20.55 -17.53 4.35
CA ASN A 113 19.78 -17.75 5.58
C ASN A 113 19.44 -16.40 6.24
N LEU A 114 18.19 -15.96 6.13
CA LEU A 114 17.68 -14.73 6.74
C LEU A 114 17.61 -14.79 8.27
N PRO A 115 17.25 -15.92 8.91
CA PRO A 115 17.42 -16.07 10.35
C PRO A 115 18.86 -15.81 10.85
N ASP A 116 19.89 -16.37 10.21
CA ASP A 116 21.29 -16.11 10.59
C ASP A 116 21.65 -14.64 10.36
N PHE A 117 21.19 -14.06 9.25
CA PHE A 117 21.34 -12.63 8.98
C PHE A 117 20.65 -11.76 10.04
N ALA A 118 19.46 -12.14 10.50
CA ALA A 118 18.74 -11.44 11.57
C ALA A 118 19.52 -11.48 12.88
N ALA A 119 19.97 -12.68 13.28
CA ALA A 119 20.75 -12.91 14.50
C ALA A 119 22.07 -12.13 14.48
N ALA A 120 22.80 -12.12 13.36
CA ALA A 120 24.01 -11.32 13.18
C ALA A 120 23.75 -9.80 13.27
N ASN A 121 22.51 -9.36 13.06
CA ASN A 121 22.07 -7.99 13.22
C ASN A 121 21.35 -7.72 14.55
N GLY A 122 21.37 -8.67 15.49
CA GLY A 122 20.83 -8.51 16.85
C GLY A 122 19.31 -8.46 16.91
N VAL A 123 18.60 -9.02 15.93
CA VAL A 123 17.13 -9.09 15.92
C VAL A 123 16.65 -10.51 15.66
N SER A 124 15.46 -10.85 16.13
CA SER A 124 14.83 -12.13 15.76
C SER A 124 14.42 -12.13 14.29
N TYR A 125 14.30 -13.33 13.70
CA TYR A 125 13.75 -13.46 12.35
C TYR A 125 12.32 -12.89 12.25
N PHE A 126 11.51 -13.04 13.31
CA PHE A 126 10.17 -12.46 13.38
C PHE A 126 10.19 -10.94 13.25
N GLN A 127 11.06 -10.26 14.02
CA GLN A 127 11.24 -8.81 13.94
C GLN A 127 11.71 -8.38 12.54
N LEU A 128 12.69 -9.08 11.97
CA LEU A 128 13.18 -8.81 10.61
C LEU A 128 12.05 -8.95 9.57
N ARG A 129 11.27 -10.03 9.66
CA ARG A 129 10.17 -10.33 8.73
C ARG A 129 9.07 -9.29 8.82
N ASN A 130 8.68 -8.87 10.02
CA ASN A 130 7.66 -7.85 10.23
C ASN A 130 8.09 -6.48 9.67
N ALA A 131 9.37 -6.12 9.82
CA ALA A 131 9.90 -4.89 9.24
C ALA A 131 10.03 -4.94 7.69
N ASN A 132 10.00 -6.14 7.09
CA ASN A 132 10.24 -6.36 5.67
C ASN A 132 9.26 -7.40 5.09
N LEU A 133 7.96 -7.07 5.11
CA LEU A 133 6.87 -7.98 4.68
C LEU A 133 7.01 -8.48 3.23
N TRP A 134 7.81 -7.82 2.40
CA TRP A 134 8.16 -8.22 1.04
C TRP A 134 9.09 -9.44 0.90
N LEU A 135 9.77 -9.88 1.98
CA LEU A 135 10.65 -11.07 1.99
C LEU A 135 9.89 -12.40 2.13
N LYS A 136 9.51 -13.07 1.04
CA LYS A 136 8.57 -14.21 1.13
C LYS A 136 9.13 -15.50 1.72
N GLU A 137 10.45 -15.69 1.71
CA GLU A 137 11.10 -16.94 2.12
C GLU A 137 12.16 -16.73 3.23
N LEU A 138 12.83 -17.81 3.64
CA LEU A 138 13.94 -17.81 4.60
C LEU A 138 15.30 -17.46 3.97
N ASN A 139 15.33 -17.17 2.67
CA ASN A 139 16.50 -16.72 1.93
C ASN A 139 16.13 -15.50 1.06
N LEU A 140 17.14 -14.78 0.58
CA LEU A 140 16.99 -13.72 -0.39
C LEU A 140 17.92 -13.98 -1.57
N LYS A 141 17.34 -14.11 -2.77
CA LYS A 141 18.09 -14.15 -4.03
C LYS A 141 18.10 -12.77 -4.68
N VAL A 142 19.29 -12.25 -4.96
CA VAL A 142 19.54 -10.99 -5.65
C VAL A 142 19.94 -11.28 -7.08
N SER A 143 18.98 -11.18 -7.99
CA SER A 143 19.19 -11.46 -9.41
C SER A 143 19.74 -10.24 -10.16
N GLY A 144 20.88 -10.39 -10.83
CA GLY A 144 21.44 -9.38 -11.73
C GLY A 144 21.93 -8.13 -11.01
N LYS A 145 21.59 -6.93 -11.51
CA LYS A 145 21.99 -5.63 -10.92
C LYS A 145 21.01 -5.09 -9.88
N LYS A 146 20.13 -5.93 -9.33
CA LYS A 146 19.15 -5.49 -8.32
C LYS A 146 19.84 -5.25 -6.98
N SER A 147 19.27 -4.35 -6.19
CA SER A 147 19.62 -4.19 -4.79
C SER A 147 18.36 -4.05 -3.96
N TYR A 148 18.42 -4.50 -2.72
CA TYR A 148 17.32 -4.44 -1.78
C TYR A 148 17.71 -3.68 -0.53
N LYS A 149 16.80 -2.86 0.00
CA LYS A 149 16.98 -2.17 1.28
C LYS A 149 16.26 -2.97 2.37
N ILE A 150 17.01 -3.69 3.20
CA ILE A 150 16.48 -4.43 4.34
C ILE A 150 16.51 -3.54 5.58
N LYS A 151 15.35 -3.34 6.19
CA LYS A 151 15.18 -2.60 7.44
C LYS A 151 15.49 -3.50 8.63
N ILE A 152 16.38 -3.08 9.50
CA ILE A 152 16.61 -3.70 10.81
C ILE A 152 15.82 -2.87 11.83
N PRO A 153 14.79 -3.44 12.48
CA PRO A 153 13.98 -2.69 13.44
C PRO A 153 14.81 -2.26 14.66
N ALA A 154 14.36 -1.20 15.34
CA ALA A 154 14.77 -0.92 16.71
C ALA A 154 14.17 -1.98 17.66
N GLU A 155 14.81 -2.21 18.80
CA GLU A 155 14.26 -3.06 19.87
C GLU A 155 12.90 -2.56 20.34
#